data_AF-A0A3R8T0K6-F1
#
_entry.id   AF-A0A3R8T0K6-F1
#
_cell.length_a   1.000
_cell.length_b   1.000
_cell.length_c   1.000
_cell.angle_alpha   90.00
_cell.angle_beta   90.00
_cell.angle_gamma   90.00
#
_symmetry.space_group_name_H-M   'P 1'
#
loop_
_entity.id
_entity.type
_entity.pdbx_description
1 polymer ?
#
loop_
_entity_poly.entity_id
_entity_poly.type
_entity_poly.pdbx_seq_one_letter_code
_entity_poly.pdbx_strand_id
1 'polypeptide(L)' 'MPDCARVPEAVVCALYDISRDTAWVRVKAGLIPAPIKQGNTTRWVVGDLRAALAR' A
#
# COMPACT_ATOMS: atom_id res chain seq x y z
N MET A 1 -12.32 9.61 10.95
CA MET A 1 -11.15 8.79 11.30
C MET A 1 -10.40 8.45 10.02
N PRO A 2 -9.26 9.10 9.72
CA PRO A 2 -8.52 8.93 8.45
C PRO A 2 -7.68 7.64 8.39
N ASP A 3 -7.46 6.95 9.51
CA ASP A 3 -6.52 5.82 9.58
C ASP A 3 -7.10 4.52 8.99
N CYS A 4 -8.43 4.42 8.92
CA CYS A 4 -9.14 3.30 8.29
C CYS A 4 -9.36 3.50 6.79
N ALA A 5 -8.86 4.60 6.20
CA ALA A 5 -9.01 4.86 4.78
C ALA A 5 -8.28 3.77 3.97
N ARG A 6 -8.93 3.29 2.91
CA ARG A 6 -8.39 2.28 2.01
C ARG A 6 -8.02 2.90 0.67
N VAL A 7 -6.76 2.78 0.28
CA VAL A 7 -6.24 3.39 -0.94
C VAL A 7 -5.98 2.34 -2.02
N PRO A 8 -6.21 2.68 -3.31
CA PRO A 8 -5.82 1.82 -4.42
C PRO A 8 -4.31 1.80 -4.61
N GLU A 9 -3.84 0.81 -5.35
CA GLU A 9 -2.43 0.66 -5.72
C GLU A 9 -1.83 1.92 -6.35
N ALA A 10 -2.57 2.64 -7.20
CA ALA A 10 -2.09 3.85 -7.85
C ALA A 10 -1.62 4.91 -6.84
N VAL A 11 -2.28 5.00 -5.68
CA VAL A 11 -1.89 5.93 -4.60
C VAL A 11 -0.65 5.42 -3.88
N VAL A 12 -0.49 4.11 -3.70
CA VAL A 12 0.73 3.52 -3.12
C VAL A 12 1.92 3.77 -4.03
N CYS A 13 1.76 3.58 -5.34
CA CYS A 13 2.79 3.90 -6.33
C CYS A 13 3.21 5.37 -6.28
N ALA A 14 2.24 6.30 -6.20
CA ALA A 14 2.53 7.73 -6.07
C ALA A 14 3.19 8.09 -4.73
N LEU A 15 2.81 7.42 -3.64
CA LEU A 15 3.38 7.65 -2.29
C LEU A 15 4.86 7.26 -2.22
N TYR A 16 5.24 6.15 -2.86
CA TYR A 16 6.60 5.63 -2.85
C TYR A 16 7.42 6.04 -4.09
N ASP A 17 6.84 6.82 -5.00
CA ASP A 17 7.40 7.21 -6.31
C ASP A 17 7.96 6.00 -7.09
N ILE A 18 7.14 4.95 -7.22
CA ILE A 18 7.53 3.70 -7.89
C ILE A 18 6.51 3.22 -8.90
N SER A 19 6.98 2.37 -9.82
CA SER A 19 6.11 1.61 -10.72
C SER A 19 5.29 0.55 -9.97
N ARG A 20 4.14 0.18 -10.55
CA ARG A 20 3.25 -0.86 -10.00
C ARG A 20 3.96 -2.20 -9.84
N ASP A 21 4.81 -2.58 -10.79
CA ASP A 21 5.58 -3.83 -10.70
C ASP A 21 6.55 -3.82 -9.50
N THR A 22 7.30 -2.72 -9.35
CA THR A 22 8.19 -2.52 -8.21
C THR A 22 7.44 -2.53 -6.87
N ALA A 23 6.21 -1.99 -6.84
CA ALA A 23 5.37 -2.05 -5.65
C ALA A 23 5.08 -3.50 -5.23
N TRP A 24 4.71 -4.38 -6.17
CA TRP A 24 4.47 -5.80 -5.87
C TRP A 24 5.73 -6.55 -5.44
N VAL A 25 6.88 -6.25 -6.05
CA VAL A 25 8.17 -6.81 -5.62
C VAL A 25 8.47 -6.39 -4.17
N ARG A 26 8.27 -5.13 -3.83
CA ARG A 26 8.49 -4.61 -2.47
C ARG A 26 7.49 -5.14 -1.46
N VAL A 27 6.23 -5.36 -1.86
CA VAL A 27 5.23 -6.06 -1.03
C VAL A 27 5.69 -7.49 -0.73
N LYS A 28 6.16 -8.23 -1.74
CA LYS A 28 6.71 -9.59 -1.54
C LYS A 28 7.96 -9.60 -0.66
N ALA A 29 8.80 -8.57 -0.78
CA ALA A 29 9.98 -8.39 0.06
C ALA A 29 9.67 -7.94 1.50
N GLY A 30 8.41 -7.64 1.82
CA GLY A 30 8.00 -7.14 3.15
C GLY A 30 8.38 -5.68 3.42
N LEU A 31 8.76 -4.93 2.39
CA LEU A 31 9.09 -3.50 2.48
C LEU A 31 7.82 -2.61 2.44
N ILE A 32 6.77 -3.09 1.80
CA ILE A 32 5.44 -2.45 1.77
C ILE A 32 4.46 -3.42 2.44
N PRO A 33 3.52 -2.93 3.27
CA PRO A 33 2.53 -3.80 3.90
C PRO A 33 1.68 -4.54 2.87
N ALA A 34 1.25 -5.74 3.25
CA ALA A 34 0.45 -6.59 2.39
C ALA A 34 -0.91 -5.95 2.07
N PRO A 35 -1.36 -5.96 0.81
CA PRO A 35 -2.67 -5.45 0.46
C PRO A 35 -3.79 -6.33 1.01
N ILE A 36 -4.92 -5.70 1.33
CA ILE A 36 -6.16 -6.37 1.67
C ILE A 36 -6.98 -6.57 0.39
N LYS A 37 -7.51 -7.79 0.20
CA LYS A 37 -8.45 -8.07 -0.87
C LYS A 37 -9.82 -7.48 -0.53
N GLN A 38 -10.28 -6.53 -1.34
CA GLN A 38 -11.60 -5.93 -1.23
C GLN A 38 -12.38 -6.21 -2.53
N GLY A 39 -13.16 -7.29 -2.51
CA GLY A 39 -13.87 -7.79 -3.69
C GLY A 39 -12.90 -8.23 -4.78
N ASN A 40 -13.01 -7.63 -5.97
CA ASN A 40 -12.14 -7.89 -7.12
C ASN A 40 -10.89 -6.97 -7.18
N THR A 41 -10.70 -6.11 -6.18
CA THR A 41 -9.58 -5.16 -6.14
C THR A 41 -8.75 -5.31 -4.87
N THR A 42 -7.45 -5.08 -4.96
CA THR A 42 -6.55 -4.99 -3.81
C THR A 42 -6.42 -3.54 -3.35
N ARG A 43 -6.48 -3.34 -2.04
CA ARG A 43 -6.45 -2.03 -1.40
C ARG A 43 -5.50 -2.08 -0.20
N TRP A 44 -4.87 -0.95 0.10
CA TRP A 44 -4.00 -0.81 1.27
C TRP A 44 -4.66 0.07 2.31
N VAL A 45 -4.43 -0.23 3.58
CA VAL A 45 -4.89 0.62 4.69
C VAL A 45 -3.89 1.74 4.88
N VAL A 46 -4.37 2.98 4.96
CA VAL A 46 -3.52 4.16 5.14
C VAL A 46 -2.74 4.09 6.46
N GLY A 47 -3.36 3.57 7.53
CA GLY A 47 -2.68 3.35 8.82
C GLY A 47 -1.41 2.49 8.68
N ASP A 48 -1.50 1.36 7.99
CA ASP A 48 -0.36 0.45 7.79
C ASP A 48 0.74 1.10 6.94
N LEU A 49 0.34 1.80 5.87
CA LEU A 49 1.29 2.52 5.01
C LEU A 49 2.01 3.64 5.77
N ARG A 50 1.29 4.41 6.59
CA ARG A 50 1.87 5.48 7.41
C ARG A 50 2.78 4.91 8.50
N ALA A 51 2.40 3.82 9.15
CA ALA A 51 3.25 3.14 10.13
C ALA A 51 4.55 2.63 9.50
N ALA A 52 4.50 2.13 8.26
CA ALA A 52 5.67 1.71 7.51
C ALA A 52 6.56 2.89 7.06
N LEU A 53 5.96 4.04 6.76
CA LEU A 53 6.67 5.25 6.32
C LEU A 53 7.24 6.09 7.48
N ALA A 54 6.64 6.02 8.66
CA ALA A 54 7.10 6.73 9.86
C ALA A 54 8.33 6.10 10.53
N ARG A 55 9.01 5.18 9.84
CA ARG A 55 10.23 4.50 10.26
C ARG A 55 11.43 5.03 9.49
#